data_AF-M1BLS3-F1
#
_entry.id   AF-M1BLS3-F1
#
_cell.length_a   1.000
_cell.length_b   1.000
_cell.length_c   1.000
_cell.angle_alpha   90.00
_cell.angle_beta   90.00
_cell.angle_gamma   90.00
#
_symmetry.space_group_name_H-M   'P 1'
#
loop_
_entity.id
_entity.type
_entity.pdbx_description
1 polymer ?
#
loop_
_entity_poly.entity_id
_entity_poly.type
_entity_poly.pdbx_seq_one_letter_code
_entity_poly.pdbx_strand_id
1 'polypeptide(L)'
;MGEKDLEIEETSPACGEDEAKTQVRKVKKKKKKVKAEKRGVCHVSRVPPRMDHVKLRQVLSQFGEIQRIYLVPEGGFRGQAFSEGWVEFAKKSVAKRVANMLNGQQMGGRKRSSFYYDIWNVKYLSKIKWDDVTDEIAQRHAVREQKLALELSAAKRERDFYLTQVDKSRASSSIEERMKKKQKVQQEFGVISDFPSDQFAPQVIRQFPRKNLWQIKLGKSSLVCLRTFWPE
;
A
#
# COMPACT_ATOMS: atom_id res chain seq x y z
N MET A 1 79.83 14.65 8.02
CA MET A 1 79.72 13.86 6.77
C MET A 1 78.86 12.65 7.08
N GLY A 2 77.72 12.55 6.42
CA GLY A 2 76.69 11.54 6.70
C GLY A 2 75.35 12.04 6.15
N GLU A 3 75.22 11.98 4.83
CA GLU A 3 73.96 12.15 4.10
C GLU A 3 72.94 11.07 4.49
N LYS A 4 71.67 11.45 4.53
CA LYS A 4 70.50 10.64 4.12
C LYS A 4 69.22 11.46 4.19
N ASP A 5 68.89 12.03 3.04
CA ASP A 5 67.59 12.03 2.36
C ASP A 5 66.34 11.69 3.18
N LEU A 6 65.32 12.56 3.08
CA LEU A 6 63.93 12.11 3.02
C LEU A 6 63.10 13.11 2.19
N GLU A 7 62.48 12.53 1.16
CA GLU A 7 61.86 13.14 0.00
C GLU A 7 60.50 13.80 0.27
N ILE A 8 60.19 14.67 -0.68
CA ILE A 8 58.90 15.30 -0.97
C ILE A 8 57.99 14.26 -1.65
N GLU A 9 56.72 14.16 -1.24
CA GLU A 9 55.52 14.33 -2.11
C GLU A 9 54.26 13.79 -1.41
N GLU A 10 53.37 14.71 -1.04
CA GLU A 10 51.96 14.40 -0.82
C GLU A 10 51.31 14.14 -2.18
N THR A 11 51.08 12.87 -2.49
CA THR A 11 50.25 12.45 -3.61
C THR A 11 48.77 12.68 -3.31
N SER A 12 48.11 13.26 -4.30
CA SER A 12 46.71 13.68 -4.37
C SER A 12 45.74 12.51 -4.72
N PRO A 13 44.48 12.75 -5.12
CA PRO A 13 43.28 12.59 -4.30
C PRO A 13 42.40 11.38 -4.70
N ALA A 14 41.69 10.82 -3.72
CA ALA A 14 40.68 9.78 -3.94
C ALA A 14 39.36 10.36 -4.48
N CYS A 15 39.13 10.33 -5.80
CA CYS A 15 37.83 10.65 -6.42
C CYS A 15 37.67 9.89 -7.75
N GLY A 16 36.89 8.79 -7.81
CA GLY A 16 36.67 8.08 -9.08
C GLY A 16 35.59 7.00 -9.17
N GLU A 17 34.98 6.53 -8.07
CA GLU A 17 34.17 5.30 -8.13
C GLU A 17 32.66 5.49 -8.46
N ASP A 18 32.09 6.68 -8.20
CA ASP A 18 30.64 6.91 -8.34
C ASP A 18 30.17 7.31 -9.76
N GLU A 19 31.02 7.99 -10.52
CA GLU A 19 30.78 8.39 -11.90
C GLU A 19 30.70 7.15 -12.83
N ALA A 20 31.60 6.18 -12.63
CA ALA A 20 31.64 4.93 -13.39
C ALA A 20 30.37 4.07 -13.18
N LYS A 21 29.90 3.95 -11.92
CA LYS A 21 28.63 3.26 -11.61
C LYS A 21 27.42 3.92 -12.29
N THR A 22 27.40 5.24 -12.36
CA THR A 22 26.30 6.00 -12.97
C THR A 22 26.26 5.85 -14.49
N GLN A 23 27.41 5.88 -15.16
CA GLN A 23 27.49 5.66 -16.60
C GLN A 23 27.13 4.22 -17.01
N VAL A 24 27.61 3.22 -16.27
CA VAL A 24 27.24 1.81 -16.48
C VAL A 24 25.74 1.60 -16.33
N ARG A 25 25.10 2.25 -15.35
CA ARG A 25 23.63 2.23 -15.16
C ARG A 25 22.89 2.84 -16.35
N LYS A 26 23.34 3.99 -16.88
CA LYS A 26 22.73 4.63 -18.06
C LYS A 26 22.84 3.76 -19.32
N VAL A 27 24.01 3.15 -19.58
CA VAL A 27 24.21 2.25 -20.73
C VAL A 27 23.35 1.00 -20.60
N LYS A 28 23.27 0.39 -19.40
CA LYS A 28 22.37 -0.74 -19.13
C LYS A 28 20.90 -0.35 -19.35
N LYS A 29 20.48 0.85 -18.97
CA LYS A 29 19.11 1.35 -19.17
C LYS A 29 18.78 1.52 -20.66
N LYS A 30 19.71 2.08 -21.46
CA LYS A 30 19.57 2.16 -22.92
C LYS A 30 19.48 0.77 -23.57
N LYS A 31 20.36 -0.17 -23.21
CA LYS A 31 20.31 -1.57 -23.72
C LYS A 31 19.00 -2.27 -23.35
N LYS A 32 18.45 -2.05 -22.14
CA LYS A 32 17.14 -2.58 -21.73
C LYS A 32 16.00 -2.02 -22.58
N LYS A 33 16.01 -0.73 -22.91
CA LYS A 33 15.01 -0.10 -23.80
C LYS A 33 15.01 -0.70 -25.21
N VAL A 34 16.20 -0.89 -25.80
CA VAL A 34 16.33 -1.52 -27.13
C VAL A 34 15.83 -2.96 -27.12
N LYS A 35 16.10 -3.71 -26.03
CA LYS A 35 15.54 -5.05 -25.86
C LYS A 35 14.01 -5.01 -25.74
N ALA A 36 13.46 -4.05 -25.01
CA ALA A 36 12.01 -3.90 -24.83
C ALA A 36 11.28 -3.61 -26.15
N GLU A 37 11.88 -2.85 -27.07
CA GLU A 37 11.28 -2.54 -28.37
C GLU A 37 11.18 -3.76 -29.31
N LYS A 38 12.03 -4.77 -29.11
CA LYS A 38 11.98 -6.02 -29.86
C LYS A 38 10.95 -7.00 -29.31
N ARG A 39 10.41 -6.75 -28.11
CA ARG A 39 9.43 -7.62 -27.46
C ARG A 39 8.06 -7.48 -28.11
N GLY A 40 7.25 -8.51 -27.93
CA GLY A 40 5.86 -8.51 -28.38
C GLY A 40 4.96 -8.98 -27.25
N VAL A 41 3.78 -8.37 -27.14
CA VAL A 41 2.77 -8.75 -26.15
C VAL A 41 1.64 -9.51 -26.84
N CYS A 42 1.21 -10.60 -26.22
CA CYS A 42 0.04 -11.38 -26.59
C CYS A 42 -1.01 -11.26 -25.49
N HIS A 43 -2.24 -10.98 -25.88
CA HIS A 43 -3.42 -11.03 -25.02
C HIS A 43 -4.05 -12.41 -25.09
N VAL A 44 -4.37 -12.96 -23.93
CA VAL A 44 -5.09 -14.21 -23.74
C VAL A 44 -6.45 -13.86 -23.17
N SER A 45 -7.50 -13.99 -23.99
CA SER A 45 -8.85 -13.56 -23.62
C SER A 45 -9.57 -14.50 -22.67
N ARG A 46 -9.22 -15.78 -22.67
CA ARG A 46 -9.87 -16.80 -21.82
C ARG A 46 -8.81 -17.72 -21.24
N VAL A 47 -8.69 -17.71 -19.92
CA VAL A 47 -7.77 -18.59 -19.19
C VAL A 47 -8.60 -19.67 -18.49
N PRO A 48 -8.37 -20.96 -18.81
CA PRO A 48 -9.01 -22.07 -18.12
C PRO A 48 -8.97 -21.98 -16.59
N PRO A 49 -10.08 -22.27 -15.88
CA PRO A 49 -10.10 -22.31 -14.42
C PRO A 49 -9.09 -23.32 -13.86
N ARG A 50 -8.35 -22.96 -12.79
CA ARG A 50 -7.23 -23.74 -12.21
C ARG A 50 -5.93 -23.74 -13.01
N MET A 51 -5.84 -22.95 -14.08
CA MET A 51 -4.57 -22.74 -14.79
C MET A 51 -3.83 -21.52 -14.24
N ASP A 52 -2.60 -21.76 -13.78
CA ASP A 52 -1.72 -20.73 -13.23
C ASP A 52 -0.71 -20.21 -14.26
N HIS A 53 -0.13 -19.04 -13.98
CA HIS A 53 0.95 -18.45 -14.78
C HIS A 53 2.15 -19.40 -14.96
N VAL A 54 2.41 -20.29 -14.00
CA VAL A 54 3.49 -21.29 -14.09
C VAL A 54 3.20 -22.32 -15.18
N LYS A 55 1.97 -22.86 -15.24
CA LYS A 55 1.55 -23.81 -16.26
C LYS A 55 1.49 -23.16 -17.64
N LEU A 56 0.94 -21.94 -17.71
CA LEU A 56 0.96 -21.13 -18.94
C LEU A 56 2.37 -20.91 -19.46
N ARG A 57 3.31 -20.57 -18.56
CA ARG A 57 4.72 -20.44 -18.90
C ARG A 57 5.28 -21.74 -19.46
N GLN A 58 5.01 -22.88 -18.83
CA GLN A 58 5.52 -24.18 -19.28
C GLN A 58 5.03 -24.55 -20.68
N VAL A 59 3.74 -24.35 -20.97
CA VAL A 59 3.17 -24.66 -22.28
C VAL A 59 3.69 -23.69 -23.35
N LEU A 60 3.67 -22.40 -23.06
CA LEU A 60 4.09 -21.38 -24.02
C LEU A 60 5.62 -21.33 -24.21
N SER A 61 6.40 -21.82 -23.25
CA SER A 61 7.86 -21.86 -23.32
C SER A 61 8.36 -22.76 -24.45
N GLN A 62 7.54 -23.69 -24.94
CA GLN A 62 7.87 -24.55 -26.08
C GLN A 62 7.92 -23.76 -27.39
N PHE A 63 7.13 -22.69 -27.50
CA PHE A 63 7.05 -21.87 -28.71
C PHE A 63 7.99 -20.66 -28.67
N GLY A 64 8.41 -20.23 -27.48
CA GLY A 64 9.31 -19.09 -27.34
C GLY A 64 9.69 -18.72 -25.91
N GLU A 65 10.72 -17.89 -25.80
CA GLU A 65 11.18 -17.34 -24.52
C GLU A 65 10.21 -16.24 -24.03
N ILE A 66 9.64 -16.47 -22.85
CA ILE A 66 8.66 -15.59 -22.20
C ILE A 66 9.35 -14.81 -21.09
N GLN A 67 9.12 -13.50 -21.04
CA GLN A 67 9.65 -12.65 -19.98
C GLN A 67 8.62 -12.48 -18.88
N ARG A 68 7.58 -11.67 -19.14
CA ARG A 68 6.57 -11.29 -18.15
C ARG A 68 5.22 -11.92 -18.49
N ILE A 69 4.47 -12.27 -17.45
CA ILE A 69 3.12 -12.84 -17.53
C ILE A 69 2.29 -12.16 -16.45
N TYR A 70 1.10 -11.72 -16.81
CA TYR A 70 0.14 -11.11 -15.90
C TYR A 70 -1.21 -11.72 -16.19
N LEU A 71 -1.92 -12.07 -15.13
CA LEU A 71 -3.24 -12.67 -15.19
C LEU A 71 -4.12 -11.86 -14.25
N VAL A 72 -5.30 -11.47 -14.71
CA VAL A 72 -6.29 -10.80 -13.89
C VAL A 72 -7.06 -11.87 -13.15
N PRO A 73 -6.95 -11.93 -11.81
CA PRO A 73 -7.76 -12.86 -11.02
C PRO A 73 -9.22 -12.43 -11.12
N GLU A 74 -10.09 -13.38 -11.43
CA GLU A 74 -11.53 -13.18 -11.36
C GLU A 74 -11.95 -13.45 -9.91
N GLY A 75 -12.49 -12.42 -9.25
CA GLY A 75 -12.81 -12.45 -7.83
C GLY A 75 -14.02 -13.32 -7.54
N GLY A 76 -13.80 -14.48 -6.92
CA GLY A 76 -14.85 -15.35 -6.40
C GLY A 76 -14.34 -16.29 -5.30
N PHE A 77 -15.20 -16.61 -4.34
CA PHE A 77 -14.89 -17.52 -3.21
C PHE A 77 -14.60 -18.97 -3.62
N ARG A 78 -14.75 -19.35 -4.90
CA ARG A 78 -14.75 -20.75 -5.36
C ARG A 78 -13.65 -21.09 -6.37
N GLY A 79 -12.48 -20.47 -6.22
CA GLY A 79 -11.25 -20.88 -6.89
C GLY A 79 -10.65 -19.82 -7.80
N GLN A 80 -9.32 -19.93 -8.00
CA GLN A 80 -8.53 -19.09 -8.92
C GLN A 80 -8.98 -19.34 -10.36
N ALA A 81 -10.01 -18.61 -10.78
CA ALA A 81 -10.28 -18.32 -12.16
C ALA A 81 -9.54 -17.04 -12.53
N PHE A 82 -9.07 -16.97 -13.77
CA PHE A 82 -8.47 -15.77 -14.33
C PHE A 82 -9.31 -15.38 -15.54
N SER A 83 -9.77 -14.15 -15.60
CA SER A 83 -10.60 -13.68 -16.71
C SER A 83 -9.73 -13.44 -17.95
N GLU A 84 -8.69 -12.63 -17.78
CA GLU A 84 -7.83 -12.14 -18.86
C GLU A 84 -6.35 -12.27 -18.51
N GLY A 85 -5.50 -12.37 -19.53
CA GLY A 85 -4.06 -12.50 -19.37
C GLY A 85 -3.26 -11.80 -20.44
N TRP A 86 -2.05 -11.38 -20.07
CA TRP A 86 -1.07 -10.81 -20.99
C TRP A 86 0.26 -11.54 -20.84
N VAL A 87 0.89 -11.84 -21.97
CA VAL A 87 2.17 -12.56 -22.06
C VAL A 87 3.14 -11.75 -22.91
N GLU A 88 4.30 -11.42 -22.36
CA GLU A 88 5.40 -10.73 -23.06
C GLU A 88 6.43 -11.74 -23.56
N PHE A 89 6.58 -11.84 -24.88
CA PHE A 89 7.64 -12.61 -25.52
C PHE A 89 8.89 -11.77 -25.76
N ALA A 90 10.06 -12.41 -25.73
CA ALA A 90 11.33 -11.74 -25.99
C ALA A 90 11.41 -11.14 -27.41
N LYS A 91 10.73 -11.74 -28.40
CA LYS A 91 10.72 -11.32 -29.81
C LYS A 91 9.28 -11.15 -30.32
N LYS A 92 8.98 -10.03 -30.97
CA LYS A 92 7.67 -9.76 -31.60
C LYS A 92 7.31 -10.70 -32.74
N SER A 93 8.30 -11.24 -33.45
CA SER A 93 8.07 -12.23 -34.51
C SER A 93 7.52 -13.56 -33.95
N VAL A 94 8.04 -13.99 -32.81
CA VAL A 94 7.57 -15.18 -32.09
C VAL A 94 6.14 -14.94 -31.61
N ALA A 95 5.86 -13.78 -31.00
CA ALA A 95 4.52 -13.42 -30.56
C ALA A 95 3.48 -13.48 -31.69
N LYS A 96 3.80 -12.94 -32.88
CA LYS A 96 2.94 -13.03 -34.07
C LYS A 96 2.70 -14.48 -34.51
N ARG A 97 3.76 -15.29 -34.58
CA ARG A 97 3.67 -16.70 -34.96
C ARG A 97 2.81 -17.49 -33.99
N VAL A 98 3.04 -17.29 -32.68
CA VAL A 98 2.31 -17.95 -31.60
C VAL A 98 0.84 -17.59 -31.65
N ALA A 99 0.50 -16.31 -31.84
CA ALA A 99 -0.90 -15.90 -31.97
C ALA A 99 -1.58 -16.58 -33.17
N ASN A 100 -0.93 -16.61 -34.34
CA ASN A 100 -1.51 -17.25 -35.51
C ASN A 100 -1.64 -18.78 -35.38
N MET A 101 -0.69 -19.41 -34.68
CA MET A 101 -0.65 -20.86 -34.52
C MET A 101 -1.60 -21.35 -33.43
N LEU A 102 -1.61 -20.70 -32.26
CA LEU A 102 -2.41 -21.15 -31.12
C LEU A 102 -3.85 -20.67 -31.19
N ASN A 103 -4.16 -19.55 -31.84
CA ASN A 103 -5.53 -19.05 -31.86
C ASN A 103 -6.46 -20.06 -32.53
N GLY A 104 -7.46 -20.55 -31.78
CA GLY A 104 -8.39 -21.58 -32.24
C GLY A 104 -7.89 -23.02 -32.10
N GLN A 105 -6.67 -23.24 -31.62
CA GLN A 105 -6.19 -24.60 -31.31
C GLN A 105 -6.67 -25.06 -29.95
N GLN A 106 -6.94 -26.37 -29.84
CA GLN A 106 -7.17 -27.00 -28.55
C GLN A 106 -5.87 -26.98 -27.73
N MET A 107 -5.99 -26.72 -26.43
CA MET A 107 -4.87 -26.78 -25.47
C MET A 107 -4.19 -28.16 -25.49
N GLY A 108 -4.96 -29.22 -25.76
CA GLY A 108 -4.45 -30.58 -25.91
C GLY A 108 -3.98 -31.19 -24.58
N GLY A 109 -3.01 -32.11 -24.68
CA GLY A 109 -2.45 -32.84 -23.53
C GLY A 109 -3.18 -34.16 -23.23
N ARG A 110 -3.20 -34.56 -21.96
CA ARG A 110 -3.85 -35.83 -21.53
C ARG A 110 -5.37 -35.65 -21.55
N LYS A 111 -6.11 -36.61 -22.13
CA LYS A 111 -7.59 -36.58 -22.18
C LYS A 111 -8.27 -36.43 -20.82
N ARG A 112 -7.65 -36.93 -19.74
CA ARG A 112 -8.15 -36.81 -18.36
C ARG A 112 -7.84 -35.45 -17.71
N SER A 113 -7.04 -34.60 -18.35
CA SER A 113 -6.69 -33.29 -17.80
C SER A 113 -7.86 -32.32 -17.91
N SER A 114 -7.98 -31.40 -16.94
CA SER A 114 -9.07 -30.42 -16.90
C SER A 114 -9.08 -29.47 -18.11
N PHE A 115 -7.96 -29.35 -18.83
CA PHE A 115 -7.73 -28.33 -19.86
C PHE A 115 -7.85 -28.89 -21.28
N TYR A 116 -8.11 -30.18 -21.44
CA TYR A 116 -8.02 -30.86 -22.73
C TYR A 116 -8.97 -30.30 -23.79
N TYR A 117 -10.20 -29.99 -23.38
CA TYR A 117 -11.26 -29.48 -24.26
C TYR A 117 -11.23 -27.95 -24.44
N ASP A 118 -10.38 -27.25 -23.70
CA ASP A 118 -10.31 -25.80 -23.80
C ASP A 118 -9.57 -25.36 -25.06
N ILE A 119 -10.05 -24.26 -25.63
CA ILE A 119 -9.51 -23.66 -26.85
C ILE A 119 -8.70 -22.42 -26.47
N TRP A 120 -7.53 -22.28 -27.08
CA TRP A 120 -6.70 -21.09 -27.00
C TRP A 120 -7.36 -19.91 -27.73
N ASN A 121 -7.55 -18.80 -27.01
CA ASN A 121 -7.93 -17.51 -27.59
C ASN A 121 -6.80 -16.51 -27.32
N VAL A 122 -5.89 -16.39 -28.28
CA VAL A 122 -4.67 -15.59 -28.16
C VAL A 122 -4.61 -14.60 -29.31
N LYS A 123 -4.39 -13.32 -28.99
CA LYS A 123 -4.26 -12.24 -29.97
C LYS A 123 -2.93 -11.52 -29.79
N TYR A 124 -2.23 -11.29 -30.89
CA TYR A 124 -1.04 -10.44 -30.88
C TYR A 124 -1.44 -8.96 -30.95
N LEU A 125 -0.83 -8.13 -30.09
CA LEU A 125 -1.03 -6.69 -30.12
C LEU A 125 0.22 -6.02 -30.67
N SER A 126 0.08 -5.35 -31.81
CA SER A 126 1.20 -4.76 -32.54
C SER A 126 1.65 -3.40 -32.03
N LYS A 127 0.72 -2.62 -31.46
CA LYS A 127 0.95 -1.22 -31.04
C LYS A 127 1.20 -1.07 -29.54
N ILE A 128 0.87 -2.08 -28.76
CA ILE A 128 0.83 -2.01 -27.30
C ILE A 128 2.08 -2.69 -26.73
N LYS A 129 2.77 -1.98 -25.83
CA LYS A 129 3.90 -2.54 -25.07
C LYS A 129 3.42 -3.00 -23.70
N TRP A 130 4.24 -3.81 -23.04
CA TRP A 130 3.93 -4.30 -21.70
C TRP A 130 3.70 -3.18 -20.70
N ASP A 131 4.53 -2.12 -20.78
CA ASP A 131 4.48 -1.02 -19.85
C ASP A 131 3.13 -0.28 -19.96
N ASP A 132 2.61 -0.06 -21.17
CA ASP A 132 1.29 0.54 -21.40
C ASP A 132 0.15 -0.30 -20.80
N VAL A 133 0.23 -1.64 -20.91
CA VAL A 133 -0.74 -2.56 -20.31
C VAL A 133 -0.74 -2.42 -18.80
N THR A 134 0.44 -2.45 -18.18
CA THR A 134 0.55 -2.32 -16.73
C THR A 134 0.15 -0.95 -16.24
N ASP A 135 0.45 0.12 -16.99
CA ASP A 135 0.09 1.49 -16.66
C ASP A 135 -1.43 1.66 -16.70
N GLU A 136 -2.10 1.16 -17.74
CA GLU A 136 -3.56 1.20 -17.83
C GLU A 136 -4.24 0.43 -16.69
N ILE A 137 -3.73 -0.78 -16.37
CA ILE A 137 -4.23 -1.56 -15.24
C ILE A 137 -4.02 -0.78 -13.93
N ALA A 138 -2.82 -0.27 -13.68
CA ALA A 138 -2.52 0.50 -12.48
C ALA A 138 -3.43 1.73 -12.34
N GLN A 139 -3.69 2.45 -13.44
CA GLN A 139 -4.61 3.58 -13.46
C GLN A 139 -6.05 3.16 -13.16
N ARG A 140 -6.55 2.08 -13.78
CA ARG A 140 -7.89 1.55 -13.51
C ARG A 140 -8.04 1.14 -12.04
N HIS A 141 -7.02 0.54 -11.45
CA HIS A 141 -7.00 0.17 -10.04
C HIS A 141 -6.97 1.41 -9.13
N ALA A 142 -6.09 2.38 -9.40
CA ALA A 142 -5.98 3.61 -8.63
C ALA A 142 -7.29 4.42 -8.65
N VAL A 143 -7.94 4.55 -9.81
CA VAL A 143 -9.24 5.23 -9.92
C VAL A 143 -10.31 4.52 -9.10
N ARG A 144 -10.34 3.17 -9.13
CA ARG A 144 -11.29 2.39 -8.34
C ARG A 144 -11.05 2.58 -6.84
N GLU A 145 -9.81 2.49 -6.41
CA GLU A 145 -9.42 2.68 -5.00
C GLU A 145 -9.72 4.10 -4.51
N GLN A 146 -9.46 5.12 -5.33
CA GLN A 146 -9.79 6.50 -5.01
C GLN A 146 -11.30 6.70 -4.82
N LYS A 147 -12.13 6.14 -5.72
CA LYS A 147 -13.60 6.21 -5.59
C LYS A 147 -14.07 5.53 -4.31
N LEU A 148 -13.61 4.31 -4.05
CA LEU A 148 -13.95 3.57 -2.83
C LEU A 148 -13.47 4.31 -1.57
N ALA A 149 -12.28 4.91 -1.59
CA ALA A 149 -11.75 5.67 -0.47
C ALA A 149 -12.57 6.94 -0.21
N LEU A 150 -13.04 7.62 -1.26
CA LEU A 150 -13.91 8.77 -1.14
C LEU A 150 -15.25 8.39 -0.51
N GLU A 151 -15.89 7.32 -0.99
CA GLU A 151 -17.13 6.78 -0.43
C GLU A 151 -16.96 6.38 1.05
N LEU A 152 -15.90 5.63 1.36
CA LEU A 152 -15.57 5.26 2.74
C LEU A 152 -15.29 6.49 3.61
N SER A 153 -14.64 7.53 3.07
CA SER A 153 -14.37 8.76 3.81
C SER A 153 -15.65 9.55 4.09
N ALA A 154 -16.60 9.60 3.15
CA ALA A 154 -17.89 10.23 3.35
C ALA A 154 -18.70 9.50 4.44
N ALA A 155 -18.83 8.17 4.32
CA ALA A 155 -19.51 7.35 5.32
C ALA A 155 -18.85 7.44 6.70
N LYS A 156 -17.52 7.51 6.78
CA LYS A 156 -16.79 7.73 8.04
C LYS A 156 -17.13 9.09 8.65
N ARG A 157 -17.11 10.18 7.86
CA ARG A 157 -17.45 11.52 8.35
C ARG A 157 -18.88 11.56 8.90
N GLU A 158 -19.83 10.95 8.20
CA GLU A 158 -21.23 10.88 8.64
C GLU A 158 -21.38 10.10 9.96
N ARG A 159 -20.72 8.93 10.05
CA ARG A 159 -20.72 8.12 11.27
C ARG A 159 -20.08 8.86 12.45
N ASP A 160 -18.92 9.46 12.25
CA ASP A 160 -18.20 10.17 13.31
C ASP A 160 -19.00 11.41 13.75
N PHE A 161 -19.64 12.12 12.82
CA PHE A 161 -20.58 13.20 13.15
C PHE A 161 -21.72 12.70 14.04
N TYR A 162 -22.37 11.59 13.70
CA TYR A 162 -23.44 11.02 14.53
C TYR A 162 -22.96 10.67 15.94
N LEU A 163 -21.81 10.01 16.08
CA LEU A 163 -21.23 9.69 17.39
C LEU A 163 -21.02 10.94 18.24
N THR A 164 -20.48 12.02 17.64
CA THR A 164 -20.27 13.28 18.37
C THR A 164 -21.58 13.93 18.82
N GLN A 165 -22.67 13.82 18.04
CA GLN A 165 -23.97 14.37 18.43
C GLN A 165 -24.63 13.57 19.55
N VAL A 166 -24.51 12.23 19.51
CA VAL A 166 -24.97 11.36 20.60
C VAL A 166 -24.22 11.66 21.89
N ASP A 167 -22.90 11.81 21.83
CA ASP A 167 -22.09 12.13 23.02
C ASP A 167 -22.45 13.51 23.60
N LYS A 168 -22.67 14.53 22.77
CA LYS A 168 -23.15 15.85 23.20
C LYS A 168 -24.53 15.78 23.86
N SER A 169 -25.46 15.02 23.28
CA SER A 169 -26.82 14.86 23.84
C SER A 169 -26.80 14.14 25.19
N ARG A 170 -25.96 13.11 25.34
CA ARG A 170 -25.76 12.44 26.65
C ARG A 170 -25.16 13.39 27.68
N ALA A 171 -24.16 14.18 27.28
CA ALA A 171 -23.55 15.18 28.16
C ALA A 171 -24.57 16.25 28.59
N SER A 172 -25.35 16.81 27.67
CA SER A 172 -26.35 17.83 27.98
C SER A 172 -27.44 17.29 28.90
N SER A 173 -27.94 16.08 28.64
CA SER A 173 -28.92 15.41 29.52
C SER A 173 -28.38 15.25 30.95
N SER A 174 -27.13 14.80 31.11
CA SER A 174 -26.51 14.68 32.45
C SER A 174 -26.33 16.03 33.16
N ILE A 175 -26.09 17.10 32.40
CA ILE A 175 -25.98 18.47 32.93
C ILE A 175 -27.36 18.98 33.35
N GLU A 176 -28.36 18.83 32.48
CA GLU A 176 -29.75 19.23 32.75
C GLU A 176 -30.31 18.54 33.99
N GLU A 177 -30.05 17.24 34.19
CA GLU A 177 -30.42 16.52 35.40
C GLU A 177 -29.77 17.11 36.65
N ARG A 178 -28.48 17.46 36.59
CA ARG A 178 -27.78 18.11 37.71
C ARG A 178 -28.33 19.51 37.99
N MET A 179 -28.64 20.28 36.94
CA MET A 179 -29.21 21.63 37.07
C MET A 179 -30.61 21.57 37.67
N LYS A 180 -31.48 20.66 37.20
CA LYS A 180 -32.82 20.44 37.77
C LYS A 180 -32.76 20.02 39.25
N LYS A 181 -31.83 19.14 39.64
CA LYS A 181 -31.64 18.77 41.06
C LYS A 181 -31.23 19.97 41.90
N LYS A 182 -30.28 20.79 41.43
CA LYS A 182 -29.87 22.02 42.12
C LYS A 182 -31.01 23.02 42.25
N GLN A 183 -31.79 23.22 41.18
CA GLN A 183 -32.96 24.10 41.19
C GLN A 183 -34.05 23.61 42.16
N LYS A 184 -34.31 22.30 42.22
CA LYS A 184 -35.24 21.72 43.22
C LYS A 184 -34.76 21.95 44.64
N VAL A 185 -33.47 21.72 44.94
CA VAL A 185 -32.90 21.99 46.27
C VAL A 185 -32.98 23.48 46.61
N GLN A 186 -32.77 24.37 45.63
CA GLN A 186 -32.93 25.83 45.83
C GLN A 186 -34.39 26.24 46.03
N GLN A 187 -35.36 25.60 45.37
CA GLN A 187 -36.79 25.81 45.63
C GLN A 187 -37.22 25.26 46.99
N GLU A 188 -36.68 24.11 47.42
CA GLU A 188 -36.93 23.53 48.75
C GLU A 188 -36.30 24.37 49.88
N PHE A 189 -35.13 25.00 49.64
CA PHE A 189 -34.55 25.98 50.57
C PHE A 189 -35.18 27.38 50.49
N GLY A 190 -35.82 27.73 49.36
CA GLY A 190 -36.44 29.03 49.11
C GLY A 190 -37.80 29.25 49.78
N VAL A 191 -38.30 28.31 50.57
CA VAL A 191 -39.50 28.48 51.40
C VAL A 191 -39.15 28.91 52.84
N ILE A 192 -37.86 29.07 53.18
CA ILE A 192 -37.44 29.65 54.46
C ILE A 192 -36.39 30.73 54.20
N SER A 193 -36.84 31.99 54.15
CA SER A 193 -36.20 33.23 54.65
C SER A 193 -36.36 34.44 53.73
N ASP A 194 -37.38 35.25 54.03
CA ASP A 194 -37.37 36.69 53.77
C ASP A 194 -36.56 37.38 54.87
N PHE A 195 -35.31 37.78 54.61
CA PHE A 195 -34.61 38.82 55.37
C PHE A 195 -33.50 39.45 54.52
N PRO A 196 -33.47 40.78 54.33
CA PRO A 196 -32.38 41.46 53.61
C PRO A 196 -31.32 41.94 54.60
N SER A 197 -30.05 41.61 54.37
CA SER A 197 -28.92 42.31 54.97
C SER A 197 -27.67 42.18 54.11
N ASP A 198 -27.19 43.33 53.66
CA ASP A 198 -25.91 43.56 53.03
C ASP A 198 -24.74 42.94 53.81
N GLN A 199 -23.89 42.20 53.08
CA GLN A 199 -22.43 42.22 53.24
C GLN A 199 -21.79 41.36 52.14
N PHE A 200 -21.23 42.03 51.14
CA PHE A 200 -20.35 41.41 50.15
C PHE A 200 -19.06 40.93 50.85
N ALA A 201 -18.85 39.62 50.91
CA ALA A 201 -17.51 39.05 51.12
C ALA A 201 -16.85 38.79 49.75
N PRO A 202 -15.57 39.14 49.53
CA PRO A 202 -14.91 38.92 48.26
C PRO A 202 -14.78 37.42 47.95
N GLN A 203 -15.07 37.02 46.72
CA GLN A 203 -14.96 35.65 46.27
C GLN A 203 -13.49 35.21 46.30
N VAL A 204 -13.18 34.19 47.11
CA VAL A 204 -11.88 33.50 47.08
C VAL A 204 -11.81 32.69 45.79
N ILE A 205 -11.12 33.22 44.77
CA ILE A 205 -10.75 32.47 43.58
C ILE A 205 -9.68 31.45 44.00
N ARG A 206 -10.09 30.19 44.19
CA ARG A 206 -9.16 29.09 44.39
C ARG A 206 -8.41 28.81 43.08
N GLN A 207 -7.13 29.17 43.04
CA GLN A 207 -6.25 28.72 41.96
C GLN A 207 -6.00 27.22 42.12
N PHE A 208 -6.56 26.41 41.22
CA PHE A 208 -6.20 25.00 41.12
C PHE A 208 -4.77 24.88 40.57
N PRO A 209 -3.87 24.11 41.21
CA PRO A 209 -2.55 23.88 40.67
C PRO A 209 -2.67 23.13 39.34
N ARG A 210 -2.35 23.81 38.23
CA ARG A 210 -2.14 23.15 36.94
C ARG A 210 -0.86 22.32 37.05
N LYS A 211 -1.00 21.00 37.19
CA LYS A 211 0.13 20.09 37.03
C LYS A 211 0.53 20.10 35.54
N ASN A 212 1.71 20.59 35.24
CA ASN A 212 2.29 20.56 33.91
C ASN A 212 2.59 19.09 33.54
N LEU A 213 2.00 18.60 32.44
CA LEU A 213 2.06 17.19 32.02
C LEU A 213 3.39 16.78 31.35
N TRP A 214 4.46 17.57 31.50
CA TRP A 214 5.77 17.29 30.88
C TRP A 214 6.79 16.69 31.84
N GLN A 215 6.40 16.38 33.08
CA GLN A 215 7.30 15.87 34.11
C GLN A 215 6.79 14.57 34.74
N ILE A 216 6.32 13.61 33.93
CA ILE A 216 6.00 12.22 34.38
C ILE A 216 6.78 11.16 33.60
N LYS A 217 7.65 11.53 32.66
CA LYS A 217 8.64 10.60 32.09
C LYS A 217 10.02 11.21 32.22
N LEU A 218 10.70 10.90 33.31
CA LEU A 218 12.15 10.66 33.38
C LEU A 218 12.56 10.24 34.80
N GLY A 219 12.86 8.95 34.95
CA GLY A 219 13.68 8.38 36.04
C GLY A 219 12.90 7.89 37.27
N LYS A 220 13.16 6.72 37.84
CA LYS A 220 14.24 5.73 37.69
C LYS A 220 13.73 4.43 38.31
N SER A 221 13.99 3.29 37.66
CA SER A 221 14.19 2.02 38.36
C SER A 221 15.33 1.28 37.67
N SER A 222 16.54 1.49 38.20
CA SER A 222 17.62 0.49 38.19
C SER A 222 17.26 -0.57 39.24
N LEU A 223 17.54 -1.87 39.14
CA LEU A 223 18.62 -2.63 38.54
C LEU A 223 18.18 -4.09 38.73
N VAL A 224 18.17 -4.94 37.70
CA VAL A 224 18.54 -6.36 37.87
C VAL A 224 19.22 -6.82 36.58
N CYS A 225 20.47 -7.24 36.73
CA CYS A 225 21.27 -7.98 35.77
C CYS A 225 20.54 -9.21 35.23
N LEU A 226 20.64 -9.46 33.93
CA LEU A 226 21.05 -10.78 33.44
C LEU A 226 21.60 -10.65 32.02
N ARG A 227 22.79 -11.23 31.89
CA ARG A 227 23.71 -11.18 30.77
C ARG A 227 23.50 -12.45 29.96
N THR A 228 23.02 -12.33 28.73
CA THR A 228 23.12 -13.35 27.66
C THR A 228 23.26 -12.58 26.33
N PHE A 229 24.41 -12.55 25.64
CA PHE A 229 24.98 -13.66 24.84
C PHE A 229 24.00 -13.99 23.70
N TRP A 230 24.23 -13.81 22.40
CA TRP A 230 25.42 -13.87 21.53
C TRP A 230 25.12 -13.13 20.18
N PRO A 231 26.13 -12.77 19.35
CA PRO A 231 26.02 -12.09 18.05
C PRO A 231 25.61 -12.97 16.84
N GLU A 232 25.74 -12.35 15.65
CA GLU A 232 25.62 -12.88 14.26
C GLU A 232 26.04 -14.33 14.01
#